data_AF-A0A8E0IVA1-F1
#
_entry.id   AF-A0A8E0IVA1-F1
#
_cell.length_a   1.000
_cell.length_b   1.000
_cell.length_c   1.000
_cell.angle_alpha   90.00
_cell.angle_beta   90.00
_cell.angle_gamma   90.00
#
_symmetry.space_group_name_H-M   'P 1'
#
loop_
_entity.id
_entity.type
_entity.pdbx_description
1 polymer ?
#
loop_
_entity_poly.entity_id
_entity_poly.type
_entity_poly.pdbx_seq_one_letter_code
_entity_poly.pdbx_strand_id
1 'polypeptide(L)'
;MARTLPKAVKVWVAANLLAIEFDNGQTRYMRSHFIDQYISAWSLPKGKKRRRLLIVDPTWAWFGANPVIAADGSLTIFGHDQYTPEELWGNSKSQIYEVSGVH
;
A
#
# COMPACT_ATOMS: atom_id res chain seq x y z
N MET A 1 -6.47 25.36 -13.27
CA MET A 1 -5.52 25.12 -12.17
C MET A 1 -5.24 23.63 -12.12
N ALA A 2 -4.00 23.20 -12.36
CA ALA A 2 -3.64 21.79 -12.18
C ALA A 2 -3.82 21.46 -10.70
N ARG A 3 -4.68 20.49 -10.36
CA ARG A 3 -4.79 19.98 -8.99
C ARG A 3 -3.44 19.35 -8.64
N THR A 4 -2.63 20.04 -7.86
CA THR A 4 -1.45 19.45 -7.25
C THR A 4 -1.93 18.46 -6.20
N LEU A 5 -1.76 17.18 -6.49
CA LEU A 5 -2.04 16.11 -5.53
C LEU A 5 -1.02 16.19 -4.37
N PRO A 6 -1.45 15.98 -3.13
CA PRO A 6 -0.54 15.89 -2.00
C PRO A 6 0.49 14.79 -2.23
N LYS A 7 1.76 15.09 -1.94
CA LYS A 7 2.85 14.11 -2.11
C LYS A 7 3.10 13.37 -0.81
N ALA A 8 3.42 12.08 -0.91
CA ALA A 8 3.87 11.32 0.24
C ALA A 8 5.21 11.87 0.73
N VAL A 9 5.34 12.09 2.04
CA VAL A 9 6.58 12.53 2.70
C VAL A 9 7.12 11.48 3.67
N LYS A 10 6.24 10.63 4.20
CA LYS A 10 6.61 9.54 5.09
C LYS A 10 5.65 8.37 4.93
N VAL A 11 6.19 7.16 4.98
CA VAL A 11 5.38 5.95 4.89
C VAL A 11 5.85 4.93 5.93
N TRP A 12 4.89 4.37 6.64
CA TRP A 12 5.10 3.21 7.51
C TRP A 12 4.38 2.00 6.94
N VAL A 13 5.09 0.87 6.88
CA VAL A 13 4.53 -0.42 6.47
C VAL A 13 4.10 -1.18 7.71
N ALA A 14 2.80 -1.19 7.98
CA ALA A 14 2.18 -1.92 9.08
C ALA A 14 1.70 -3.30 8.60
N ALA A 15 2.64 -4.20 8.33
CA ALA A 15 2.43 -5.53 7.73
C ALA A 15 1.75 -5.48 6.35
N ASN A 16 0.42 -5.36 6.33
CA ASN A 16 -0.43 -5.39 5.14
C ASN A 16 -0.98 -4.00 4.76
N LEU A 17 -0.77 -3.00 5.61
CA LEU A 17 -1.25 -1.64 5.43
C LEU A 17 -0.09 -0.68 5.28
N LEU A 18 -0.33 0.39 4.53
CA LEU A 18 0.53 1.55 4.45
C LEU A 18 -0.14 2.68 5.24
N ALA A 19 0.58 3.26 6.19
CA ALA A 19 0.25 4.56 6.76
C ALA A 19 1.11 5.60 6.05
N ILE A 20 0.47 6.56 5.39
CA ILE A 20 1.11 7.53 4.50
C ILE A 20 0.86 8.92 5.07
N GLU A 21 1.93 9.62 5.42
CA GLU A 21 1.91 11.03 5.73
C GLU A 21 2.15 11.82 4.45
N PHE A 22 1.28 12.79 4.19
CA PHE A 22 1.36 13.68 3.04
C PHE A 22 1.90 15.06 3.43
N ASP A 23 2.45 15.78 2.45
CA ASP A 23 2.97 17.15 2.60
C ASP A 23 1.95 18.18 3.11
N ASN A 24 0.65 17.91 2.94
CA ASN A 24 -0.45 18.70 3.49
C ASN A 24 -0.74 18.41 4.98
N GLY A 25 0.06 17.56 5.63
CA GLY A 25 -0.08 17.17 7.04
C GLY A 25 -1.12 16.09 7.30
N GLN A 26 -1.80 15.55 6.29
CA GLN A 26 -2.75 14.46 6.47
C GLN A 26 -2.02 13.12 6.52
N THR A 27 -2.41 12.29 7.48
CA THR A 27 -2.08 10.86 7.48
C THR A 27 -3.26 10.08 6.92
N ARG A 28 -3.02 9.21 5.95
CA ARG A 28 -4.04 8.34 5.34
C ARG A 28 -3.52 6.91 5.29
N TYR A 29 -4.44 5.97 5.18
CA TYR A 29 -4.17 4.54 5.26
C TYR A 29 -4.63 3.83 3.99
N MET A 30 -3.85 2.89 3.49
CA MET A 30 -4.26 2.03 2.37
C MET A 30 -3.75 0.61 2.55
N ARG A 31 -4.37 -0.32 1.83
CA ARG A 31 -3.83 -1.68 1.68
C ARG A 31 -2.63 -1.65 0.73
N SER A 32 -1.61 -2.46 1.03
CA SER A 32 -0.51 -2.67 0.09
C SER A 32 -0.96 -3.52 -1.11
N HIS A 33 -0.25 -3.42 -2.23
CA HIS A 33 -0.47 -4.32 -3.36
C HIS A 33 -0.34 -5.79 -2.97
N PHE A 34 0.56 -6.09 -2.03
CA PHE A 34 0.79 -7.45 -1.55
C PHE A 34 -0.48 -8.08 -0.95
N ILE A 35 -1.19 -7.38 -0.05
CA ILE A 35 -2.38 -7.96 0.58
C ILE A 35 -3.53 -8.12 -0.43
N ASP A 36 -3.67 -7.22 -1.39
CA ASP A 36 -4.67 -7.36 -2.46
C ASP A 36 -4.33 -8.55 -3.39
N GLN A 37 -3.05 -8.76 -3.68
CA GLN A 37 -2.59 -9.95 -4.40
C GLN A 37 -2.85 -11.23 -3.60
N TYR A 38 -2.59 -11.23 -2.29
CA TYR A 38 -2.85 -12.35 -1.40
C TYR A 38 -4.34 -12.69 -1.33
N ILE A 39 -5.22 -11.71 -1.11
CA ILE A 39 -6.68 -11.89 -1.12
C ILE A 39 -7.13 -12.45 -2.47
N SER A 40 -6.60 -11.92 -3.58
CA SER A 40 -6.93 -12.41 -4.92
C SER A 40 -6.48 -13.84 -5.18
N ALA A 41 -5.49 -14.36 -4.44
CA ALA A 41 -5.01 -15.73 -4.57
C ALA A 41 -6.07 -16.77 -4.14
N TRP A 42 -6.99 -16.38 -3.25
CA TRP A 42 -8.14 -17.19 -2.82
C TRP A 42 -9.27 -17.25 -3.86
N SER A 43 -9.27 -16.36 -4.86
CA SER A 43 -10.30 -16.34 -5.91
C SER A 43 -10.11 -17.46 -6.95
N LEU A 44 -11.18 -18.16 -7.33
CA LEU A 44 -11.13 -19.28 -8.29
C LEU A 44 -10.61 -18.89 -9.70
N PRO A 45 -11.12 -17.86 -10.40
CA PRO A 45 -10.62 -17.47 -11.71
C PRO A 45 -9.31 -16.65 -11.66
N LYS A 46 -9.13 -15.79 -10.66
CA LYS A 46 -7.98 -14.85 -10.56
C LYS A 46 -6.77 -15.39 -9.80
N GLY A 47 -6.96 -16.44 -8.99
CA GLY A 47 -5.95 -16.92 -8.05
C GLY A 47 -4.96 -17.94 -8.61
N LYS A 48 -5.24 -18.60 -9.75
CA LYS A 48 -4.45 -19.76 -10.23
C LYS A 48 -2.94 -19.48 -10.38
N LYS A 49 -2.54 -18.26 -10.79
CA LYS A 49 -1.12 -17.82 -10.88
C LYS A 49 -0.56 -17.26 -9.56
N ARG A 50 -1.42 -16.92 -8.59
CA ARG A 50 -1.08 -16.22 -7.34
C ARG A 50 -1.12 -17.12 -6.10
N ARG A 51 -1.61 -18.37 -6.22
CA ARG A 51 -1.67 -19.36 -5.12
C ARG A 51 -0.34 -19.63 -4.41
N ARG A 52 0.81 -19.36 -5.04
CA ARG A 52 2.12 -19.45 -4.38
C ARG A 52 2.24 -18.50 -3.18
N LEU A 53 1.52 -17.38 -3.19
CA LEU A 53 1.48 -16.43 -2.08
C LEU A 53 0.82 -17.00 -0.82
N LEU A 54 0.00 -18.06 -0.95
CA LEU A 54 -0.66 -18.71 0.20
C LEU A 54 0.29 -19.55 1.06
N ILE A 55 1.53 -19.76 0.60
CA ILE A 55 2.55 -20.53 1.31
C ILE A 55 3.33 -19.62 2.27
N VAL A 56 3.25 -18.30 2.10
CA VAL A 56 3.96 -17.31 2.92
C VAL A 56 2.94 -16.59 3.81
N ASP A 57 3.29 -16.43 5.10
CA ASP A 57 2.46 -15.65 6.01
C ASP A 57 2.45 -14.18 5.55
N PRO A 58 1.27 -13.58 5.32
CA PRO A 58 1.19 -12.20 4.84
C PRO A 58 1.79 -11.19 5.82
N THR A 59 1.86 -11.51 7.11
CA THR A 59 2.49 -10.66 8.12
C THR A 59 3.98 -10.48 7.90
N TRP A 60 4.65 -11.37 7.15
CA TRP A 60 6.08 -11.27 6.89
C TRP A 60 6.43 -10.18 5.87
N ALA A 61 5.44 -9.64 5.15
CA ALA A 61 5.66 -8.60 4.14
C ALA A 61 6.32 -7.33 4.71
N TRP A 62 6.13 -6.97 5.97
CA TRP A 62 6.86 -5.82 6.53
C TRP A 62 8.39 -6.01 6.61
N PHE A 63 8.89 -7.25 6.67
CA PHE A 63 10.32 -7.52 6.76
C PHE A 63 10.98 -7.26 5.40
N GLY A 64 11.86 -6.27 5.34
CA GLY A 64 12.58 -5.90 4.11
C GLY A 64 11.80 -4.96 3.18
N ALA A 65 10.69 -4.37 3.65
CA ALA A 65 9.87 -3.46 2.85
C ALA A 65 10.64 -2.22 2.36
N ASN A 66 11.58 -1.69 3.15
CA ASN A 66 12.49 -0.59 2.79
C ASN A 66 11.83 0.50 1.91
N PRO A 67 10.81 1.21 2.42
CA PRO A 67 10.07 2.18 1.63
C PRO A 67 10.99 3.34 1.22
N VAL A 68 11.01 3.63 -0.08
CA VAL A 68 11.74 4.76 -0.67
C VAL A 68 10.75 5.69 -1.34
N ILE A 69 10.78 6.97 -0.96
CA ILE A 69 9.93 8.01 -1.55
C ILE A 69 10.78 8.84 -2.51
N ALA A 70 10.33 8.94 -3.75
CA ALA A 70 10.97 9.76 -4.77
C ALA A 70 10.50 11.23 -4.70
N ALA A 71 11.23 12.15 -5.33
CA ALA A 71 10.95 13.59 -5.28
C ALA A 71 9.61 13.99 -5.94
N ASP A 72 9.10 13.14 -6.83
CA ASP A 72 7.78 13.27 -7.44
C ASP A 72 6.64 12.86 -6.48
N GLY A 73 6.95 12.22 -5.35
CA GLY A 73 5.99 11.70 -4.37
C GLY A 73 5.63 10.23 -4.58
N SER A 74 6.25 9.55 -5.56
CA SER A 74 6.07 8.12 -5.78
C SER A 74 6.73 7.31 -4.67
N LEU A 75 6.12 6.19 -4.30
CA LEU A 75 6.64 5.26 -3.29
C LEU A 75 7.10 3.97 -3.96
N THR A 76 8.28 3.47 -3.58
CA THR A 76 8.74 2.13 -3.94
C THR A 76 8.95 1.29 -2.68
N ILE A 77 8.40 0.08 -2.67
CA ILE A 77 8.55 -0.92 -1.61
C ILE A 77 9.26 -2.14 -2.20
N PHE A 78 10.08 -2.84 -1.41
CA PHE A 78 10.85 -4.03 -1.83
C PHE A 78 11.76 -3.80 -3.06
N GLY A 79 12.09 -2.54 -3.36
CA GLY A 79 12.89 -2.15 -4.53
C GLY A 79 12.22 -2.33 -5.90
N HIS A 80 10.94 -2.73 -5.97
CA HIS A 80 10.24 -2.95 -7.24
C HIS A 80 8.74 -2.66 -7.22
N ASP A 81 8.08 -2.70 -6.06
CA ASP A 81 6.66 -2.43 -5.93
C ASP A 81 6.41 -0.91 -5.89
N GLN A 82 5.96 -0.34 -7.00
CA GLN A 82 5.77 1.10 -7.16
C GLN A 82 4.32 1.52 -6.97
N TYR A 83 4.15 2.67 -6.32
CA TYR A 83 2.88 3.37 -6.11
C TYR A 83 3.01 4.80 -6.61
N THR A 84 2.07 5.25 -7.43
CA THR A 84 2.06 6.64 -7.92
C THR A 84 1.41 7.59 -6.91
N PRO A 85 1.71 8.90 -6.94
CA PRO A 85 1.02 9.88 -6.09
C PRO A 85 -0.50 9.85 -6.23
N GLU A 86 -1.01 9.66 -7.46
CA GLU A 86 -2.43 9.53 -7.76
C GLU A 86 -3.05 8.33 -7.07
N GLU A 87 -2.36 7.19 -7.09
CA GLU A 87 -2.77 5.96 -6.44
C GLU A 87 -2.78 6.11 -4.91
N LEU A 88 -1.67 6.62 -4.34
CA LEU A 88 -1.53 6.83 -2.91
C LEU A 88 -2.63 7.74 -2.38
N TRP A 89 -2.95 8.83 -3.10
CA TRP A 89 -4.00 9.75 -2.67
C TRP A 89 -5.41 9.20 -2.92
N GLY A 90 -5.65 8.61 -4.10
CA GLY A 90 -6.97 8.16 -4.53
C GLY A 90 -7.47 6.93 -3.77
N ASN A 91 -6.57 5.99 -3.44
CA ASN A 91 -6.93 4.72 -2.82
C ASN A 91 -6.83 4.75 -1.29
N SER A 92 -6.14 5.73 -0.71
CA SER A 92 -6.02 5.85 0.74
C SER A 92 -7.26 6.46 1.39
N LYS A 93 -7.47 6.14 2.67
CA LYS A 93 -8.61 6.54 3.51
C LYS A 93 -8.11 7.28 4.74
N SER A 94 -8.91 8.17 5.31
CA SER A 94 -8.49 8.96 6.47
C SER A 94 -8.46 8.14 7.76
N GLN A 95 -9.24 7.06 7.83
CA GLN A 95 -9.32 6.21 9.03
C GLN A 95 -8.84 4.79 8.75
N ILE A 96 -8.15 4.19 9.71
CA ILE A 96 -7.57 2.85 9.57
C ILE A 96 -8.63 1.73 9.49
N TYR A 97 -9.77 1.89 10.16
CA TYR A 97 -10.86 0.89 10.12
C TYR A 97 -11.46 0.72 8.71
N GLU A 98 -11.41 1.77 7.89
CA GLU A 98 -11.91 1.74 6.50
C GLU A 98 -11.11 0.80 5.59
N VAL A 99 -9.88 0.43 6.00
CA VAL A 99 -8.99 -0.42 5.22
C VAL A 99 -8.57 -1.69 5.95
N SER A 100 -8.57 -1.70 7.28
CA SER A 100 -8.14 -2.85 8.10
C SER A 100 -9.21 -3.92 8.29
N GLY A 101 -10.50 -3.57 8.18
CA GLY A 101 -11.61 -4.50 8.48
C GLY A 101 -11.80 -4.77 9.98
N VAL A 102 -11.11 -4.03 10.84
CA VAL A 102 -11.32 -4.02 12.30
C VAL A 102 -12.26 -2.86 12.62
N HIS A 103 -13.39 -3.14 13.27
CA HIS A 103 -14.39 -2.16 13.71
C HIS A 103 -14.24 -1.86 15.20
#